data_AF-A0AA43RXH3-F1
#
_entry.id   AF-A0AA43RXH3-F1
#
_cell.length_a   1.000
_cell.length_b   1.000
_cell.length_c   1.000
_cell.angle_alpha   90.00
_cell.angle_beta   90.00
_cell.angle_gamma   90.00
#
_symmetry.space_group_name_H-M   'P 1'
#
loop_
_entity.id
_entity.type
_entity.pdbx_description
1 polymer ?
#
loop_
_entity_poly.entity_id
_entity_poly.type
_entity_poly.pdbx_seq_one_letter_code
_entity_poly.pdbx_strand_id
1 'polypeptide(L)'
;MVLNNKQIKDLRSGDRVEIKLMIFQVSKGVTNKGAPYLSFQLQDSTGDMDAKYWNVSEPELDKYKAGMICKFKADILLHNNQLQIRIAAIEVLDQNTEDISNYVRSSTFSKQELKYKVQTYIDSLKNPVYRKVVKGLLDECEDDFYVYPAASKNHHNFVGGLATHVLGMLELGKYMCSQYPLLDEDLLISGILMHDIGKIVELSGPVIIEYTTEGKLLGHISIMQAKIYEIARRLELDQTEEVTLLRHMVLSHHGAYEFGSPVLPMIPEAEILNMVDNIDAKMNTMEKALDRVEPGTFTPRIFAMENRQLYKAKNK
;
A
#
# COMPACT_ATOMS: atom_id res chain seq x y z
N MET A 1 26.24 -9.31 23.89
CA MET A 1 26.21 -7.83 24.01
C MET A 1 24.89 -7.38 23.41
N VAL A 2 24.06 -6.61 24.13
CA VAL A 2 22.82 -6.07 23.55
C VAL A 2 23.22 -5.00 22.54
N LEU A 3 22.83 -5.18 21.28
CA LEU A 3 23.14 -4.21 20.23
C LEU A 3 22.10 -3.09 20.28
N ASN A 4 22.53 -1.87 20.57
CA ASN A 4 21.68 -0.67 20.53
C ASN A 4 21.65 -0.10 19.11
N ASN A 5 20.51 0.50 18.71
CA ASN A 5 20.30 1.24 17.45
C ASN A 5 20.26 0.42 16.14
N LYS A 6 19.91 -0.88 16.17
CA LYS A 6 19.61 -1.61 14.92
C LYS A 6 18.21 -1.27 14.40
N GLN A 7 18.06 -1.19 13.08
CA GLN A 7 16.77 -1.20 12.39
C GLN A 7 16.48 -2.60 11.85
N ILE A 8 15.25 -2.88 11.42
CA ILE A 8 14.84 -4.19 10.91
C ILE A 8 15.76 -4.70 9.79
N LYS A 9 16.15 -3.83 8.84
CA LYS A 9 17.07 -4.19 7.74
C LYS A 9 18.44 -4.72 8.21
N ASP A 10 18.87 -4.36 9.42
CA ASP A 10 20.19 -4.69 9.97
C ASP A 10 20.17 -5.99 10.80
N LEU A 11 18.98 -6.56 11.05
CA LEU A 11 18.82 -7.74 11.89
C LEU A 11 19.30 -8.99 11.17
N ARG A 12 19.97 -9.86 11.92
CA ARG A 12 20.53 -11.13 11.46
C ARG A 12 20.18 -12.22 12.48
N SER A 13 20.11 -13.47 12.01
CA SER A 13 19.86 -14.61 12.88
C SER A 13 20.92 -14.69 14.00
N GLY A 14 20.49 -14.91 15.24
CA GLY A 14 21.35 -14.96 16.43
C GLY A 14 21.55 -13.61 17.13
N ASP A 15 21.06 -12.50 16.56
CA ASP A 15 21.12 -11.19 17.21
C ASP A 15 20.29 -11.17 18.51
N ARG A 16 20.81 -10.45 19.51
CA ARG A 16 20.07 -10.04 20.72
C ARG A 16 19.96 -8.53 20.75
N VAL A 17 18.73 -8.02 20.73
CA VAL A 17 18.46 -6.60 20.49
C VAL A 17 17.50 -6.00 21.52
N GLU A 18 17.73 -4.71 21.78
CA GLU A 18 16.74 -3.78 22.30
C GLU A 18 16.38 -2.81 21.19
N ILE A 19 15.19 -2.95 20.61
CA ILE A 19 14.77 -2.20 19.42
C ILE A 19 13.40 -1.54 19.64
N LYS A 20 13.24 -0.31 19.17
CA LYS A 20 11.95 0.38 19.16
C LYS A 20 11.24 0.08 17.85
N LEU A 21 10.01 -0.40 17.90
CA LEU A 21 9.20 -0.73 16.72
C LEU A 21 7.75 -0.31 16.97
N MET A 22 7.00 -0.08 15.90
CA MET A 22 5.55 0.05 15.99
C MET A 22 4.88 -1.31 15.77
N ILE A 23 3.83 -1.57 16.54
CA ILE A 23 2.94 -2.71 16.32
C ILE A 23 2.05 -2.40 15.13
N PHE A 24 2.28 -3.06 14.00
CA PHE A 24 1.40 -2.93 12.82
C PHE A 24 0.15 -3.79 12.98
N GLN A 25 0.33 -5.04 13.40
CA GLN A 25 -0.77 -5.97 13.69
C GLN A 25 -0.44 -6.78 14.95
N VAL A 26 -1.47 -7.13 15.72
CA VAL A 26 -1.39 -8.07 16.83
C VAL A 26 -2.54 -9.06 16.77
N SER A 27 -2.28 -10.34 17.04
CA SER A 27 -3.30 -11.38 17.17
C SER A 27 -2.99 -12.31 18.33
N LYS A 28 -4.05 -12.78 19.00
CA LYS A 28 -3.95 -13.77 20.07
C LYS A 28 -3.90 -15.16 19.48
N GLY A 29 -3.05 -16.01 20.04
CA GLY A 29 -2.95 -17.41 19.67
C GLY A 29 -2.82 -18.30 20.90
N VAL A 30 -3.05 -19.59 20.69
CA VAL A 30 -2.88 -20.62 21.70
C VAL A 30 -1.98 -21.71 21.12
N THR A 31 -0.96 -22.11 21.89
CA THR A 31 -0.09 -23.21 21.48
C THR A 31 -0.82 -24.55 21.52
N ASN A 32 -0.28 -25.58 20.88
CA ASN A 32 -0.81 -26.95 20.98
C ASN A 32 -0.89 -27.48 22.43
N LYS A 33 -0.14 -26.86 23.37
CA LYS A 33 -0.15 -27.20 24.80
C LYS A 33 -1.08 -26.29 25.62
N GLY A 34 -1.90 -25.47 24.99
CA GLY A 34 -2.87 -24.59 25.66
C GLY A 34 -2.29 -23.26 26.17
N ALA A 35 -0.97 -23.04 26.07
CA ALA A 35 -0.38 -21.79 26.53
C ALA A 35 -0.72 -20.62 25.58
N PRO A 36 -1.19 -19.47 26.09
CA PRO A 36 -1.48 -18.30 25.28
C PRO A 36 -0.21 -17.58 24.80
N TYR A 37 -0.28 -16.99 23.62
CA TYR A 37 0.79 -16.19 23.03
C TYR A 37 0.23 -15.04 22.19
N LEU A 38 1.05 -14.02 21.95
CA LEU A 38 0.76 -12.95 21.01
C LEU A 38 1.63 -13.09 19.77
N SER A 39 1.00 -12.99 18.60
CA SER A 39 1.67 -12.83 17.32
C SER A 39 1.61 -11.37 16.92
N PHE A 40 2.74 -10.81 16.52
CA PHE A 40 2.79 -9.45 16.02
C PHE A 40 3.36 -9.41 14.60
N GLN A 41 2.95 -8.41 13.85
CA GLN A 41 3.74 -7.85 12.76
C GLN A 41 4.29 -6.52 13.28
N LEU A 42 5.61 -6.42 13.39
CA LEU A 42 6.29 -5.22 13.89
C LEU A 42 6.97 -4.51 12.73
N GLN A 43 7.04 -3.18 12.77
CA GLN A 43 7.67 -2.40 11.70
C GLN A 43 8.47 -1.20 12.19
N ASP A 44 9.41 -0.80 11.34
CA ASP A 44 10.08 0.50 11.34
C ASP A 44 10.15 1.07 9.91
N SER A 45 10.81 2.22 9.74
CA SER A 45 10.95 2.86 8.42
C SER A 45 11.71 2.01 7.39
N THR A 46 12.42 0.96 7.80
CA THR A 46 13.20 0.07 6.92
C THR A 46 12.46 -1.21 6.58
N GLY A 47 11.48 -1.61 7.38
CA GLY A 47 11.17 -3.02 7.51
C GLY A 47 9.86 -3.31 8.20
N ASP A 48 9.38 -4.52 7.95
CA ASP A 48 8.41 -5.20 8.80
C ASP A 48 8.90 -6.62 9.04
N MET A 49 8.59 -7.22 10.20
CA MET A 49 8.98 -8.58 10.53
C MET A 49 7.98 -9.21 11.50
N ASP A 50 7.75 -10.51 11.32
CA ASP A 50 6.94 -11.31 12.23
C ASP A 50 7.61 -11.42 13.61
N ALA A 51 6.80 -11.31 14.65
CA ALA A 51 7.24 -11.49 16.03
C ALA A 51 6.30 -12.39 16.84
N LYS A 52 6.86 -13.13 17.78
CA LYS A 52 6.12 -13.98 18.72
C LYS A 52 6.50 -13.64 20.16
N TYR A 53 5.50 -13.36 20.99
CA TYR A 53 5.64 -13.26 22.44
C TYR A 53 4.91 -14.42 23.09
N TRP A 54 5.65 -15.31 23.75
CA TRP A 54 5.14 -16.58 24.26
C TRP A 54 4.81 -16.51 25.76
N ASN A 55 3.91 -17.38 26.21
CA ASN A 55 3.52 -17.51 27.62
C ASN A 55 3.02 -16.19 28.22
N VAL A 56 2.19 -15.48 27.44
CA VAL A 56 1.68 -14.16 27.79
C VAL A 56 0.62 -14.29 28.89
N SER A 57 0.70 -13.46 29.92
CA SER A 57 -0.31 -13.45 30.99
C SER A 57 -1.65 -12.90 30.49
N GLU A 58 -2.77 -13.31 31.10
CA GLU A 58 -4.11 -12.81 30.69
C GLU A 58 -4.21 -11.28 30.62
N PRO A 59 -3.70 -10.50 31.60
CA PRO A 59 -3.76 -9.04 31.53
C PRO A 59 -2.95 -8.44 30.37
N GLU A 60 -1.91 -9.14 29.91
CA GLU A 60 -1.07 -8.67 28.80
C GLU A 60 -1.66 -8.97 27.43
N LEU A 61 -2.61 -9.90 27.32
CA LEU A 61 -3.24 -10.26 26.05
C LEU A 61 -3.98 -9.09 25.40
N ASP A 62 -4.53 -8.18 26.20
CA ASP A 62 -5.31 -7.01 25.74
C ASP A 62 -4.56 -5.69 25.85
N LYS A 63 -3.33 -5.72 26.37
CA LYS A 63 -2.51 -4.53 26.62
C LYS A 63 -2.00 -3.89 25.32
N TYR A 64 -1.63 -4.71 24.34
CA TYR A 64 -0.95 -4.27 23.13
C TYR A 64 -1.94 -4.13 21.97
N LYS A 65 -1.88 -3.00 21.25
CA LYS A 65 -2.76 -2.69 20.12
C LYS A 65 -1.95 -2.20 18.92
N ALA A 66 -2.53 -2.32 17.73
CA ALA A 66 -1.96 -1.71 16.53
C ALA A 66 -1.75 -0.19 16.73
N GLY A 67 -0.67 0.34 16.15
CA GLY A 67 -0.25 1.73 16.30
C GLY A 67 0.62 2.03 17.52
N MET A 68 0.68 1.13 18.51
CA MET A 68 1.53 1.37 19.69
C MET A 68 3.01 1.27 19.32
N ILE A 69 3.78 2.30 19.69
CA ILE A 69 5.23 2.28 19.63
C ILE A 69 5.76 1.68 20.93
N CYS A 70 6.54 0.61 20.82
CA CYS A 70 7.07 -0.11 21.96
C CYS A 70 8.57 -0.36 21.77
N LYS A 71 9.28 -0.47 22.89
CA LYS A 71 10.64 -1.00 22.95
C LYS A 71 10.58 -2.50 23.25
N PHE A 72 11.25 -3.30 22.42
CA PHE A 72 11.25 -4.75 22.48
C PHE A 72 12.64 -5.26 22.86
N LYS A 73 12.70 -6.12 23.88
CA LYS A 73 13.85 -6.99 24.15
C LYS A 73 13.61 -8.31 23.44
N ALA A 74 14.48 -8.71 22.52
CA ALA A 74 14.24 -9.87 21.68
C ALA A 74 15.50 -10.60 21.20
N ASP A 75 15.33 -11.88 20.88
CA ASP A 75 16.26 -12.69 20.10
C ASP A 75 15.76 -12.79 18.65
N ILE A 76 16.64 -12.66 17.67
CA ILE A 76 16.31 -12.85 16.25
C ILE A 76 16.61 -14.29 15.85
N LEU A 77 15.59 -15.01 15.37
CA LEU A 77 15.67 -16.42 15.02
C LEU A 77 15.40 -16.63 13.54
N LEU A 78 15.95 -17.69 12.97
CA LEU A 78 15.56 -18.18 11.64
C LEU A 78 14.50 -19.27 11.81
N HIS A 79 13.29 -19.04 11.30
CA HIS A 79 12.18 -19.99 11.31
C HIS A 79 11.68 -20.18 9.88
N ASN A 80 11.72 -21.40 9.35
CA ASN A 80 11.38 -21.72 7.96
C ASN A 80 12.10 -20.82 6.92
N ASN A 81 13.40 -20.60 7.11
CA ASN A 81 14.26 -19.72 6.30
C ASN A 81 13.84 -18.24 6.28
N GLN A 82 13.01 -17.79 7.23
CA GLN A 82 12.70 -16.38 7.44
C GLN A 82 13.11 -15.92 8.83
N LEU A 83 13.58 -14.67 8.93
CA LEU A 83 13.86 -14.06 10.23
C LEU A 83 12.54 -13.82 10.98
N GLN A 84 12.54 -14.10 12.28
CA GLN A 84 11.43 -13.86 13.18
C GLN A 84 11.95 -13.31 14.52
N ILE A 85 11.27 -12.31 15.05
CA ILE A 85 11.57 -11.75 16.37
C ILE A 85 10.94 -12.63 17.44
N ARG A 86 11.75 -13.23 18.32
CA ARG A 86 11.26 -13.84 19.56
C ARG A 86 11.34 -12.81 20.68
N ILE A 87 10.18 -12.33 21.12
CA ILE A 87 10.07 -11.30 22.14
C ILE A 87 10.29 -11.90 23.53
N ALA A 88 11.12 -11.24 24.33
CA ALA A 88 11.36 -11.55 25.73
C ALA A 88 10.64 -10.56 26.66
N ALA A 89 10.61 -9.26 26.31
CA ALA A 89 9.89 -8.24 27.05
C ALA A 89 9.47 -7.08 26.14
N ILE A 90 8.40 -6.39 26.53
CA ILE A 90 7.83 -5.23 25.82
C ILE A 90 7.65 -4.08 26.79
N GLU A 91 8.14 -2.90 26.43
CA GLU A 91 7.94 -1.64 27.13
C GLU A 91 7.15 -0.69 26.20
N VAL A 92 5.99 -0.21 26.65
CA VAL A 92 5.18 0.74 25.88
C VAL A 92 5.79 2.13 26.03
N LEU A 93 6.01 2.82 24.91
CA LEU A 93 6.59 4.16 24.90
C LEU A 93 5.49 5.23 24.84
N ASP A 94 5.80 6.44 25.32
CA ASP A 94 4.95 7.61 25.10
C ASP A 94 5.07 8.08 23.65
N GLN A 95 3.99 7.90 22.90
CA GLN A 95 3.94 8.22 21.47
C GLN A 95 4.18 9.71 21.19
N ASN A 96 3.90 10.62 22.15
CA ASN A 96 4.12 12.05 21.95
C ASN A 96 5.61 12.43 21.91
N THR A 97 6.48 11.53 22.36
CA THR A 97 7.94 11.74 22.38
C THR A 97 8.64 11.10 21.19
N GLU A 98 7.89 10.39 20.34
CA GLU A 98 8.43 9.59 19.24
C GLU A 98 8.00 10.19 17.89
N ASP A 99 8.94 10.28 16.96
CA ASP A 99 8.63 10.68 15.58
C ASP A 99 8.17 9.45 14.80
N ILE A 100 6.89 9.45 14.42
CA ILE A 100 6.22 8.35 13.71
C ILE A 100 6.93 7.96 12.41
N SER A 101 7.62 8.91 11.75
CA SER A 101 8.32 8.65 10.49
C SER A 101 9.46 7.63 10.62
N ASN A 102 9.98 7.44 11.84
CA ASN A 102 10.97 6.40 12.13
C ASN A 102 10.37 4.99 12.17
N TYR A 103 9.04 4.89 12.27
CA TYR A 103 8.32 3.64 12.51
C TYR A 103 7.42 3.20 11.35
N VAL A 104 7.34 4.02 10.30
CA VAL A 104 6.52 3.75 9.12
C VAL A 104 7.37 3.82 7.89
N ARG A 105 7.16 2.87 6.98
CA ARG A 105 7.72 2.97 5.64
C ARG A 105 7.07 4.16 4.94
N SER A 106 7.85 4.85 4.12
CA SER A 106 7.40 5.95 3.29
C SER A 106 7.85 5.75 1.86
N SER A 107 7.21 6.49 0.95
CA SER A 107 7.70 6.72 -0.40
C SER A 107 9.16 7.16 -0.39
N THR A 108 9.91 6.74 -1.41
CA THR A 108 11.26 7.25 -1.72
C THR A 108 11.23 8.69 -2.23
N PHE A 109 10.11 9.11 -2.79
CA PHE A 109 9.82 10.51 -3.13
C PHE A 109 9.24 11.24 -1.92
N SER A 110 9.68 12.48 -1.70
CA SER A 110 9.02 13.40 -0.77
C SER A 110 7.61 13.79 -1.24
N LYS A 111 6.75 14.24 -0.33
CA LYS A 111 5.41 14.77 -0.66
C LYS A 111 5.50 15.90 -1.70
N GLN A 112 6.49 16.79 -1.57
CA GLN A 112 6.70 17.88 -2.52
C GLN A 112 7.09 17.38 -3.92
N GLU A 113 7.95 16.37 -4.01
CA GLU A 113 8.33 15.77 -5.30
C GLU A 113 7.14 15.05 -5.96
N LEU A 114 6.36 14.28 -5.20
CA LEU A 114 5.15 13.64 -5.70
C LEU A 114 4.15 14.67 -6.23
N LYS A 115 3.91 15.74 -5.45
CA LYS A 115 3.01 16.82 -5.86
C LYS A 115 3.49 17.49 -7.14
N TYR A 116 4.77 17.86 -7.21
CA TYR A 116 5.35 18.45 -8.41
C TYR A 116 5.21 17.54 -9.64
N LYS A 117 5.61 16.26 -9.52
CA LYS A 117 5.56 15.30 -10.63
C LYS A 117 4.13 15.02 -11.07
N VAL A 118 3.19 14.76 -10.15
CA VAL A 118 1.78 14.54 -10.50
C VAL A 118 1.17 15.77 -11.17
N GLN A 119 1.50 16.97 -10.68
CA GLN A 119 1.02 18.22 -11.26
C GLN A 119 1.43 18.40 -12.74
N THR A 120 2.62 17.95 -13.15
CA THR A 120 3.03 18.04 -14.56
C THR A 120 2.15 17.20 -15.49
N TYR A 121 1.66 16.05 -15.03
CA TYR A 121 0.71 15.22 -15.80
C TYR A 121 -0.65 15.90 -15.91
N ILE A 122 -1.17 16.46 -14.81
CA ILE A 122 -2.44 17.20 -14.79
C ILE A 122 -2.38 18.40 -15.73
N ASP A 123 -1.25 19.11 -15.78
CA ASP A 123 -1.09 20.25 -16.68
C ASP A 123 -0.83 19.86 -18.13
N SER A 124 -0.46 18.61 -18.41
CA SER A 124 -0.33 18.08 -19.77
C SER A 124 -1.66 17.72 -20.44
N LEU A 125 -2.75 17.58 -19.66
CA LEU A 125 -4.09 17.26 -20.17
C LEU A 125 -4.61 18.36 -21.10
N LYS A 126 -4.95 17.99 -22.34
CA LYS A 126 -5.44 18.90 -23.38
C LYS A 126 -6.97 19.00 -23.37
N ASN A 127 -7.67 17.89 -23.09
CA ASN A 127 -9.12 17.87 -22.97
C ASN A 127 -9.54 18.64 -21.70
N PRO A 128 -10.35 19.71 -21.86
CA PRO A 128 -10.73 20.57 -20.74
C PRO A 128 -11.69 19.89 -19.75
N VAL A 129 -12.49 18.90 -20.19
CA VAL A 129 -13.42 18.17 -19.32
C VAL A 129 -12.63 17.28 -18.37
N TYR A 130 -11.74 16.44 -18.92
CA TYR A 130 -10.86 15.58 -18.12
C TYR A 130 -10.04 16.39 -17.11
N ARG A 131 -9.39 17.48 -17.55
CA ARG A 131 -8.59 18.34 -16.68
C ARG A 131 -9.41 18.96 -15.54
N LYS A 132 -10.63 19.42 -15.81
CA LYS A 132 -11.51 20.00 -14.77
C LYS A 132 -11.94 18.97 -13.74
N VAL A 133 -12.33 17.76 -14.18
CA VAL A 133 -12.78 16.70 -13.27
C VAL A 133 -11.63 16.22 -12.39
N VAL A 134 -10.45 15.97 -12.98
CA VAL A 134 -9.23 15.57 -12.24
C VAL A 134 -8.85 16.62 -11.20
N LYS A 135 -8.79 17.89 -11.58
CA LYS A 135 -8.46 18.99 -10.65
C LYS A 135 -9.50 19.11 -9.54
N GLY A 136 -10.78 19.14 -9.88
CA GLY A 136 -11.86 19.24 -8.90
C GLY A 136 -11.82 18.12 -7.87
N LEU A 137 -11.48 16.90 -8.29
CA LEU A 137 -11.31 15.78 -7.38
C LEU A 137 -10.09 15.95 -6.47
N LEU A 138 -8.92 16.25 -7.04
CA LEU A 138 -7.69 16.40 -6.26
C LEU A 138 -7.75 17.57 -5.29
N ASP A 139 -8.39 18.67 -5.63
CA ASP A 139 -8.58 19.81 -4.73
C ASP A 139 -9.31 19.42 -3.43
N GLU A 140 -10.15 18.38 -3.45
CA GLU A 140 -10.87 17.90 -2.26
C GLU A 140 -10.07 16.94 -1.38
N CYS A 141 -9.09 16.25 -1.95
CA CYS A 141 -8.39 15.17 -1.28
C CYS A 141 -6.86 15.27 -1.37
N GLU A 142 -6.34 16.44 -1.74
CA GLU A 142 -4.92 16.62 -2.07
C GLU A 142 -4.01 16.16 -0.93
N ASP A 143 -4.31 16.61 0.30
CA ASP A 143 -3.45 16.34 1.44
C ASP A 143 -3.37 14.85 1.77
N ASP A 144 -4.49 14.14 1.63
CA ASP A 144 -4.62 12.71 1.88
C ASP A 144 -4.01 11.88 0.74
N PHE A 145 -4.21 12.28 -0.52
CA PHE A 145 -3.70 11.58 -1.69
C PHE A 145 -2.19 11.33 -1.63
N TYR A 146 -1.42 12.29 -1.11
CA TYR A 146 0.03 12.20 -1.00
C TYR A 146 0.56 11.53 0.27
N VAL A 147 -0.31 11.09 1.18
CA VAL A 147 0.11 10.42 2.43
C VAL A 147 -0.55 9.06 2.62
N TYR A 148 -1.66 8.77 1.96
CA TYR A 148 -2.33 7.48 2.05
C TYR A 148 -1.54 6.35 1.36
N PRO A 149 -1.66 5.11 1.87
CA PRO A 149 -1.13 3.91 1.21
C PRO A 149 -2.03 3.49 0.03
N ALA A 150 -1.47 2.77 -0.93
CA ALA A 150 -2.26 2.20 -2.04
C ALA A 150 -2.96 0.88 -1.64
N ALA A 151 -2.50 0.20 -0.59
CA ALA A 151 -3.13 -1.04 -0.12
C ALA A 151 -2.93 -1.23 1.38
N SER A 152 -3.83 -2.00 2.00
CA SER A 152 -3.73 -2.34 3.42
C SER A 152 -2.56 -3.27 3.75
N LYS A 153 -2.19 -4.18 2.83
CA LYS A 153 -1.15 -5.20 3.08
C LYS A 153 -0.22 -5.50 1.90
N ASN A 154 -0.58 -5.08 0.70
CA ASN A 154 0.07 -5.53 -0.53
C ASN A 154 1.02 -4.46 -1.10
N HIS A 155 0.90 -4.16 -2.39
CA HIS A 155 1.73 -3.19 -3.08
C HIS A 155 1.54 -1.79 -2.49
N HIS A 156 2.61 -1.02 -2.42
CA HIS A 156 2.58 0.38 -1.95
C HIS A 156 1.84 0.61 -0.61
N ASN A 157 1.90 -0.36 0.32
CA ASN A 157 1.32 -0.28 1.67
C ASN A 157 2.13 0.59 2.66
N PHE A 158 2.54 1.79 2.23
CA PHE A 158 3.38 2.71 2.99
C PHE A 158 2.87 4.14 2.85
N VAL A 159 3.34 5.05 3.71
CA VAL A 159 2.93 6.46 3.68
C VAL A 159 3.33 7.11 2.34
N GLY A 160 2.35 7.69 1.66
CA GLY A 160 2.49 8.25 0.30
C GLY A 160 2.46 7.21 -0.82
N GLY A 161 2.17 5.95 -0.49
CA GLY A 161 2.15 4.85 -1.45
C GLY A 161 1.12 5.00 -2.55
N LEU A 162 -0.05 5.60 -2.28
CA LEU A 162 -1.08 5.85 -3.28
C LEU A 162 -0.55 6.75 -4.41
N ALA A 163 0.01 7.90 -4.06
CA ALA A 163 0.59 8.81 -5.05
C ALA A 163 1.85 8.23 -5.73
N THR A 164 2.68 7.44 -5.03
CA THR A 164 3.80 6.73 -5.66
C THR A 164 3.33 5.74 -6.71
N HIS A 165 2.30 4.95 -6.39
CA HIS A 165 1.69 3.99 -7.29
C HIS A 165 1.13 4.68 -8.54
N VAL A 166 0.31 5.71 -8.35
CA VAL A 166 -0.23 6.53 -9.45
C VAL A 166 0.89 7.12 -10.31
N LEU A 167 1.96 7.64 -9.71
CA LEU A 167 3.10 8.18 -10.47
C LEU A 167 3.79 7.11 -11.33
N GLY A 168 4.06 5.92 -10.79
CA GLY A 168 4.63 4.81 -11.56
C GLY A 168 3.74 4.40 -12.74
N MET A 169 2.43 4.34 -12.50
CA MET A 169 1.45 4.07 -13.55
C MET A 169 1.40 5.17 -14.61
N LEU A 170 1.54 6.45 -14.24
CA LEU A 170 1.56 7.57 -15.18
C LEU A 170 2.77 7.52 -16.11
N GLU A 171 3.94 7.18 -15.57
CA GLU A 171 5.17 6.98 -16.34
C GLU A 171 5.01 5.81 -17.33
N LEU A 172 4.46 4.67 -16.87
CA LEU A 172 4.19 3.52 -17.73
C LEU A 172 3.10 3.82 -18.77
N GLY A 173 2.02 4.49 -18.39
CA GLY A 173 0.90 4.87 -19.26
C GLY A 173 1.35 5.77 -20.41
N LYS A 174 2.21 6.76 -20.15
CA LYS A 174 2.83 7.58 -21.22
C LYS A 174 3.62 6.72 -22.21
N TYR A 175 4.38 5.75 -21.71
CA TYR A 175 5.12 4.84 -22.58
C TYR A 175 4.16 4.02 -23.46
N MET A 176 3.08 3.48 -22.89
CA MET A 176 2.07 2.75 -23.64
C MET A 176 1.41 3.63 -24.72
N CYS A 177 1.06 4.88 -24.42
CA CYS A 177 0.53 5.83 -25.42
C CYS A 177 1.51 6.08 -26.58
N SER A 178 2.82 6.15 -26.29
CA SER A 178 3.82 6.32 -27.34
C SER A 178 3.94 5.11 -28.28
N GLN A 179 3.63 3.92 -27.77
CA GLN A 179 3.71 2.65 -28.50
C GLN A 179 2.41 2.31 -29.23
N TYR A 180 1.26 2.73 -28.69
CA TYR A 180 -0.07 2.40 -29.19
C TYR A 180 -0.87 3.68 -29.52
N PRO A 181 -0.80 4.18 -30.77
CA PRO A 181 -1.51 5.40 -31.19
C PRO A 181 -3.04 5.34 -31.13
N LEU A 182 -3.61 4.15 -30.91
CA LEU A 182 -5.04 3.93 -30.65
C LEU A 182 -5.50 4.60 -29.34
N LEU A 183 -4.59 4.76 -28.37
CA LEU A 183 -4.92 5.22 -27.02
C LEU A 183 -5.16 6.74 -26.99
N ASP A 184 -6.26 7.14 -26.37
CA ASP A 184 -6.47 8.50 -25.88
C ASP A 184 -5.62 8.72 -24.62
N GLU A 185 -4.53 9.46 -24.78
CA GLU A 185 -3.59 9.76 -23.72
C GLU A 185 -4.22 10.55 -22.56
N ASP A 186 -5.13 11.50 -22.85
CA ASP A 186 -5.74 12.31 -21.80
C ASP A 186 -6.73 11.47 -20.99
N LEU A 187 -7.49 10.58 -21.65
CA LEU A 187 -8.38 9.63 -20.96
C LEU A 187 -7.59 8.65 -20.09
N LEU A 188 -6.52 8.05 -20.61
CA LEU A 188 -5.70 7.11 -19.86
C LEU A 188 -5.06 7.77 -18.64
N ILE A 189 -4.42 8.93 -18.81
CA ILE A 189 -3.80 9.68 -17.69
C ILE A 189 -4.84 10.06 -16.65
N SER A 190 -6.02 10.51 -17.07
CA SER A 190 -7.09 10.90 -16.14
C SER A 190 -7.65 9.70 -15.40
N GLY A 191 -7.82 8.56 -16.08
CA GLY A 191 -8.19 7.30 -15.45
C GLY A 191 -7.17 6.86 -14.39
N ILE A 192 -5.88 6.87 -14.72
CA ILE A 192 -4.78 6.53 -13.80
C ILE A 192 -4.79 7.45 -12.57
N LEU A 193 -4.93 8.77 -12.75
CA LEU A 193 -4.91 9.72 -11.64
C LEU A 193 -6.02 9.47 -10.61
N MET A 194 -7.17 8.96 -11.06
CA MET A 194 -8.37 8.92 -10.24
C MET A 194 -8.76 7.53 -9.74
N HIS A 195 -8.36 6.45 -10.42
CA HIS A 195 -8.93 5.11 -10.22
C HIS A 195 -9.00 4.66 -8.75
N ASP A 196 -7.97 4.99 -7.97
CA ASP A 196 -7.79 4.53 -6.60
C ASP A 196 -8.01 5.59 -5.52
N ILE A 197 -8.38 6.83 -5.88
CA ILE A 197 -8.59 7.90 -4.90
C ILE A 197 -9.72 7.54 -3.91
N GLY A 198 -10.64 6.66 -4.29
CA GLY A 198 -11.66 6.11 -3.38
C GLY A 198 -11.08 5.43 -2.13
N LYS A 199 -9.80 5.02 -2.15
CA LYS A 199 -9.10 4.43 -1.00
C LYS A 199 -8.96 5.37 0.18
N ILE A 200 -9.00 6.69 -0.07
CA ILE A 200 -8.99 7.71 0.99
C ILE A 200 -10.24 7.61 1.87
N VAL A 201 -11.38 7.17 1.31
CA VAL A 201 -12.62 6.92 2.06
C VAL A 201 -12.69 5.47 2.54
N GLU A 202 -12.16 4.53 1.75
CA GLU A 202 -12.18 3.11 2.08
C GLU A 202 -11.37 2.79 3.35
N LEU A 203 -10.27 3.51 3.57
CA LEU A 203 -9.29 3.27 4.63
C LEU A 203 -9.36 4.36 5.71
N SER A 204 -9.12 3.98 6.97
CA SER A 204 -9.22 4.87 8.13
C SER A 204 -8.09 5.88 8.26
N GLY A 205 -6.98 5.71 7.54
CA GLY A 205 -5.85 6.62 7.62
C GLY A 205 -4.54 6.06 7.05
N PRO A 206 -3.46 6.86 7.11
CA PRO A 206 -2.22 6.58 6.39
C PRO A 206 -1.28 5.56 7.06
N VAL A 207 -1.46 5.30 8.36
CA VAL A 207 -0.52 4.50 9.17
C VAL A 207 -1.17 3.24 9.72
N ILE A 208 -2.31 3.37 10.41
CA ILE A 208 -3.11 2.23 10.86
C ILE A 208 -4.26 2.08 9.88
N ILE A 209 -4.20 0.99 9.12
CA ILE A 209 -5.11 0.76 8.00
C ILE A 209 -6.21 -0.18 8.47
N GLU A 210 -7.35 0.39 8.84
CA GLU A 210 -8.60 -0.35 8.99
C GLU A 210 -9.55 0.08 7.88
N TYR A 211 -10.38 -0.86 7.41
CA TYR A 211 -11.45 -0.50 6.49
C TYR A 211 -12.55 0.26 7.27
N THR A 212 -12.95 1.42 6.74
CA THR A 212 -14.09 2.18 7.26
C THR A 212 -15.38 1.38 7.02
N THR A 213 -16.46 1.73 7.72
CA THR A 213 -17.78 1.12 7.47
C THR A 213 -18.21 1.30 6.02
N GLU A 214 -18.01 2.50 5.47
CA GLU A 214 -18.29 2.81 4.08
C GLU A 214 -17.40 1.99 3.13
N GLY A 215 -16.10 1.91 3.41
CA GLY A 215 -15.16 1.09 2.65
C GLY A 215 -15.53 -0.38 2.61
N LYS A 216 -15.91 -0.98 3.75
CA LYS A 216 -16.34 -2.38 3.82
C LYS A 216 -17.63 -2.66 3.05
N LEU A 217 -18.56 -1.70 3.02
CA LEU A 217 -19.87 -1.89 2.41
C LEU A 217 -19.86 -1.56 0.91
N LEU A 218 -19.09 -0.57 0.48
CA LEU A 218 -19.13 -0.04 -0.89
C LEU A 218 -17.89 -0.38 -1.73
N GLY A 219 -16.72 -0.41 -1.10
CA GLY A 219 -15.43 -0.52 -1.77
C GLY A 219 -15.02 0.75 -2.54
N HIS A 220 -13.70 0.95 -2.69
CA HIS A 220 -13.15 2.16 -3.33
C HIS A 220 -13.62 2.37 -4.76
N ILE A 221 -13.86 1.30 -5.56
CA ILE A 221 -14.35 1.42 -6.95
C ILE A 221 -15.70 2.16 -7.00
N SER A 222 -16.65 1.71 -6.18
CA SER A 222 -18.00 2.29 -6.12
C SER A 222 -17.96 3.70 -5.55
N ILE A 223 -17.14 3.93 -4.53
CA ILE A 223 -16.95 5.26 -3.93
C ILE A 223 -16.36 6.22 -4.97
N MET A 224 -15.35 5.77 -5.71
CA MET A 224 -14.62 6.59 -6.66
C MET A 224 -15.48 6.98 -7.86
N GLN A 225 -16.22 6.05 -8.47
CA GLN A 225 -17.11 6.41 -9.57
C GLN A 225 -18.19 7.42 -9.12
N ALA A 226 -18.68 7.30 -7.88
CA ALA A 226 -19.67 8.23 -7.33
C ALA A 226 -19.08 9.64 -7.13
N LYS A 227 -17.84 9.72 -6.61
CA LYS A 227 -17.11 11.00 -6.48
C LYS A 227 -16.86 11.66 -7.84
N ILE A 228 -16.47 10.91 -8.86
CA ILE A 228 -16.33 11.44 -10.23
C ILE A 228 -17.65 12.05 -10.70
N TYR A 229 -18.76 11.33 -10.52
CA TYR A 229 -20.08 11.81 -10.92
C TYR A 229 -20.50 13.07 -10.13
N GLU A 230 -20.23 13.12 -8.83
CA GLU A 230 -20.55 14.26 -7.97
C GLU A 230 -19.78 15.53 -8.39
N ILE A 231 -18.47 15.41 -8.64
CA ILE A 231 -17.64 16.50 -9.15
C ILE A 231 -18.14 16.96 -10.52
N ALA A 232 -18.39 16.02 -11.44
CA ALA A 232 -18.92 16.34 -12.75
C ALA A 232 -20.28 17.06 -12.69
N ARG A 233 -21.17 16.63 -11.79
CA ARG A 233 -22.47 17.27 -11.53
C ARG A 233 -22.33 18.72 -11.09
N ARG A 234 -21.38 19.00 -10.20
CA ARG A 234 -21.10 20.37 -9.71
C ARG A 234 -20.49 21.28 -10.77
N LEU A 235 -19.75 20.69 -11.70
CA LEU A 235 -19.15 21.37 -12.83
C LEU A 235 -20.07 21.48 -14.06
N GLU A 236 -21.29 20.92 -13.98
CA GLU A 236 -22.25 20.82 -15.09
C GLU A 236 -21.69 20.05 -16.30
N LEU A 237 -20.85 19.05 -16.04
CA LEU A 237 -20.19 18.19 -17.03
C LEU A 237 -20.73 16.75 -17.02
N ASP A 238 -21.68 16.43 -16.15
CA ASP A 238 -22.17 15.06 -15.91
C ASP A 238 -22.83 14.38 -17.12
N GLN A 239 -23.22 15.16 -18.13
CA GLN A 239 -23.82 14.68 -19.36
C GLN A 239 -22.81 14.49 -20.51
N THR A 240 -21.53 14.76 -20.27
CA THR A 240 -20.47 14.58 -21.28
C THR A 240 -20.11 13.12 -21.45
N GLU A 241 -19.65 12.75 -22.64
CA GLU A 241 -19.14 11.40 -22.91
C GLU A 241 -17.87 11.14 -22.09
N GLU A 242 -16.99 12.14 -21.97
CA GLU A 242 -15.78 12.08 -21.16
C GLU A 242 -16.03 11.62 -19.73
N VAL A 243 -17.04 12.17 -19.05
CA VAL A 243 -17.37 11.76 -17.68
C VAL A 243 -17.87 10.31 -17.64
N THR A 244 -18.59 9.86 -18.66
CA THR A 244 -19.03 8.47 -18.77
C THR A 244 -17.83 7.53 -18.94
N LEU A 245 -16.89 7.89 -19.81
CA LEU A 245 -15.65 7.13 -20.02
C LEU A 245 -14.79 7.08 -18.76
N LEU A 246 -14.60 8.20 -18.05
CA LEU A 246 -13.87 8.23 -16.78
C LEU A 246 -14.48 7.30 -15.73
N ARG A 247 -15.81 7.29 -15.60
CA ARG A 247 -16.50 6.38 -14.68
C ARG A 247 -16.31 4.92 -15.11
N HIS A 248 -16.34 4.64 -16.41
CA HIS A 248 -16.06 3.31 -16.94
C HIS A 248 -14.62 2.86 -16.65
N MET A 249 -13.64 3.74 -16.84
CA MET A 249 -12.23 3.47 -16.50
C MET A 249 -12.11 2.98 -15.05
N VAL A 250 -12.71 3.70 -14.10
CA VAL A 250 -12.67 3.32 -12.68
C VAL A 250 -13.48 2.05 -12.39
N LEU A 251 -14.68 1.93 -12.93
CA LEU A 251 -15.53 0.75 -12.70
C LEU A 251 -14.91 -0.56 -13.23
N SER A 252 -14.07 -0.48 -14.26
CA SER A 252 -13.53 -1.66 -14.93
C SER A 252 -12.07 -1.98 -14.62
N HIS A 253 -11.38 -1.15 -13.82
CA HIS A 253 -9.92 -1.18 -13.74
C HIS A 253 -9.31 -2.43 -13.11
N HIS A 254 -10.01 -3.17 -12.24
CA HIS A 254 -9.47 -4.46 -11.76
C HIS A 254 -9.60 -5.58 -12.82
N GLY A 255 -10.27 -5.33 -13.96
CA GLY A 255 -10.26 -6.21 -15.13
C GLY A 255 -11.08 -7.50 -15.02
N ALA A 256 -11.62 -7.83 -13.85
CA ALA A 256 -12.41 -9.04 -13.66
C ALA A 256 -13.48 -8.88 -12.56
N TYR A 257 -14.63 -9.56 -12.75
CA TYR A 257 -15.72 -9.57 -11.78
C TYR A 257 -15.30 -10.14 -10.42
N GLU A 258 -14.46 -11.19 -10.43
CA GLU A 258 -13.92 -11.82 -9.22
C GLU A 258 -12.97 -10.91 -8.41
N PHE A 259 -12.44 -9.86 -9.04
CA PHE A 259 -11.65 -8.82 -8.39
C PHE A 259 -12.48 -7.59 -8.01
N GLY A 260 -13.80 -7.65 -8.18
CA GLY A 260 -14.74 -6.62 -7.71
C GLY A 260 -15.08 -5.54 -8.73
N SER A 261 -14.59 -5.62 -9.97
CA SER A 261 -15.05 -4.70 -11.04
C SER A 261 -16.52 -4.97 -11.36
N PRO A 262 -17.42 -3.95 -11.30
CA PRO A 262 -18.82 -4.14 -11.68
C PRO A 262 -19.02 -4.41 -13.18
N VAL A 263 -18.08 -3.96 -14.03
CA VAL A 263 -18.07 -4.19 -15.49
C VAL A 263 -16.64 -4.49 -15.95
N LEU A 264 -16.49 -5.16 -17.09
CA LEU A 264 -15.17 -5.42 -17.68
C LEU A 264 -14.68 -4.22 -18.50
N PRO A 265 -13.36 -4.10 -18.76
CA PRO A 265 -12.84 -3.13 -19.71
C PRO A 265 -13.52 -3.28 -21.08
N MET A 266 -13.91 -2.16 -21.68
CA MET A 266 -14.63 -2.11 -22.97
C MET A 266 -14.01 -1.10 -23.94
N ILE A 267 -12.97 -0.40 -23.50
CA ILE A 267 -12.21 0.57 -24.28
C ILE A 267 -10.72 0.30 -24.10
N PRO A 268 -9.87 0.62 -25.09
CA PRO A 268 -8.44 0.35 -25.04
C PRO A 268 -7.75 0.91 -23.80
N GLU A 269 -8.13 2.12 -23.37
CA GLU A 269 -7.56 2.81 -22.22
C GLU A 269 -7.87 2.06 -20.92
N ALA A 270 -9.07 1.49 -20.79
CA ALA A 270 -9.46 0.72 -19.61
C ALA A 270 -8.70 -0.60 -19.52
N GLU A 271 -8.47 -1.24 -20.68
CA GLU A 271 -7.64 -2.45 -20.76
C GLU A 271 -6.20 -2.15 -20.35
N ILE A 272 -5.65 -1.03 -20.84
CA ILE A 272 -4.30 -0.58 -20.48
C ILE A 272 -4.22 -0.18 -19.01
N LEU A 273 -5.21 0.53 -18.47
CA LEU A 273 -5.25 0.89 -17.04
C LEU A 273 -5.16 -0.35 -16.16
N ASN A 274 -5.99 -1.36 -16.43
CA ASN A 274 -5.96 -2.65 -15.73
C ASN A 274 -4.58 -3.33 -15.83
N MET A 275 -3.97 -3.35 -17.01
CA MET A 275 -2.64 -3.95 -17.19
C MET A 275 -1.56 -3.18 -16.44
N VAL A 276 -1.58 -1.85 -16.51
CA VAL A 276 -0.60 -0.95 -15.91
C VAL A 276 -0.66 -1.03 -14.38
N ASP A 277 -1.86 -1.01 -13.80
CA ASP A 277 -2.08 -1.23 -12.37
C ASP A 277 -1.49 -2.59 -11.95
N ASN A 278 -1.86 -3.66 -12.65
CA ASN A 278 -1.36 -5.01 -12.37
C ASN A 278 0.17 -5.12 -12.49
N ILE A 279 0.79 -4.45 -13.47
CA ILE A 279 2.25 -4.45 -13.64
C ILE A 279 2.90 -3.77 -12.44
N ASP A 280 2.48 -2.56 -12.10
CA ASP A 280 3.05 -1.79 -10.99
C ASP A 280 2.90 -2.54 -9.65
N ALA A 281 1.68 -3.02 -9.37
CA ALA A 281 1.37 -3.81 -8.19
C ALA A 281 2.22 -5.07 -8.06
N LYS A 282 2.38 -5.85 -9.15
CA LYS A 282 3.17 -7.08 -9.16
C LYS A 282 4.66 -6.78 -9.03
N MET A 283 5.18 -5.78 -9.73
CA MET A 283 6.59 -5.41 -9.66
C MET A 283 6.98 -4.91 -8.27
N ASN A 284 6.16 -4.07 -7.64
CA ASN A 284 6.37 -3.62 -6.27
C ASN A 284 6.35 -4.81 -5.27
N THR A 285 5.40 -5.73 -5.45
CA THR A 285 5.30 -6.93 -4.60
C THR A 285 6.52 -7.83 -4.76
N MET A 286 7.00 -8.04 -5.99
CA MET A 286 8.19 -8.83 -6.27
C MET A 286 9.46 -8.19 -5.71
N GLU A 287 9.63 -6.88 -5.88
CA GLU A 287 10.78 -6.14 -5.35
C GLU A 287 10.86 -6.28 -3.83
N LYS A 288 9.76 -5.98 -3.12
CA LYS A 288 9.67 -6.13 -1.66
C LYS A 288 9.98 -7.55 -1.20
N ALA A 289 9.47 -8.56 -1.91
CA ALA A 289 9.68 -9.95 -1.54
C ALA A 289 11.13 -10.40 -1.76
N LEU A 290 11.76 -9.98 -2.85
CA LEU A 290 13.12 -10.39 -3.21
C LEU A 290 14.19 -9.63 -2.42
N ASP A 291 13.90 -8.44 -1.91
CA ASP A 291 14.85 -7.65 -1.11
C ASP A 291 15.40 -8.46 0.09
N ARG A 292 14.53 -9.21 0.75
CA ARG A 292 14.83 -10.04 1.95
C ARG A 292 15.38 -11.44 1.66
N VAL A 293 15.64 -11.77 0.40
CA VAL A 293 16.07 -13.11 -0.01
C VAL A 293 17.57 -13.11 -0.29
N GLU A 294 18.26 -14.19 0.08
CA GLU A 294 19.67 -14.36 -0.26
C GLU A 294 19.82 -14.71 -1.74
N PRO A 295 20.81 -14.13 -2.47
CA PRO A 295 21.03 -14.47 -3.87
C PRO A 295 21.24 -15.97 -4.09
N GLY A 296 20.54 -16.53 -5.07
CA GLY A 296 20.52 -17.97 -5.35
C GLY A 296 19.49 -18.77 -4.56
N THR A 297 18.57 -18.11 -3.85
CA THR A 297 17.51 -18.77 -3.07
C THR A 297 16.11 -18.26 -3.46
N PHE A 298 15.07 -18.84 -2.84
CA PHE A 298 13.67 -18.55 -3.14
C PHE A 298 12.98 -17.85 -1.96
N THR A 299 12.01 -16.98 -2.27
CA THR A 299 11.01 -16.54 -1.29
C THR A 299 10.15 -17.73 -0.82
N PRO A 300 9.44 -17.62 0.31
CA PRO A 300 8.26 -18.43 0.54
C PRO A 300 7.18 -18.19 -0.52
N ARG A 301 6.10 -18.98 -0.47
CA ARG A 301 4.95 -18.78 -1.35
C ARG A 301 4.24 -17.48 -1.01
N ILE A 302 3.95 -16.67 -2.03
CA ILE A 302 3.28 -15.37 -1.87
C ILE A 302 1.86 -15.49 -2.44
N PHE A 303 0.87 -15.35 -1.57
CA PHE A 303 -0.55 -15.48 -1.94
C PHE A 303 -0.95 -14.56 -3.09
N ALA A 304 -0.57 -13.27 -3.00
CA ALA A 304 -0.83 -12.27 -4.03
C ALA A 304 -0.14 -12.56 -5.39
N MET A 305 0.80 -13.51 -5.43
CA MET A 305 1.51 -13.92 -6.64
C MET A 305 1.10 -15.33 -7.07
N GLU A 306 -0.18 -15.67 -6.93
CA GLU A 306 -0.75 -16.98 -7.26
C GLU A 306 -0.08 -18.12 -6.46
N ASN A 307 0.27 -17.85 -5.20
CA ASN A 307 0.99 -18.77 -4.32
C ASN A 307 2.33 -19.29 -4.88
N ARG A 308 3.00 -18.50 -5.74
CA ARG A 308 4.32 -18.83 -6.29
C ARG A 308 5.46 -18.41 -5.36
N GLN A 309 6.59 -19.10 -5.51
CA GLN A 309 7.88 -18.68 -4.96
C GLN A 309 8.64 -17.88 -6.02
N LEU A 310 9.37 -16.85 -5.60
CA LEU A 310 10.20 -16.02 -6.47
C LEU A 310 11.67 -16.34 -6.22
N TYR A 311 12.47 -16.41 -7.28
CA TYR A 311 13.89 -16.69 -7.21
C TYR A 311 14.72 -15.39 -7.29
N LYS A 312 15.71 -15.22 -6.40
CA LYS A 312 16.66 -14.11 -6.49
C LYS A 312 17.91 -14.56 -7.25
N ALA A 313 18.13 -14.00 -8.44
CA ALA A 313 19.32 -14.30 -9.23
C ALA A 313 20.61 -13.91 -8.49
N LYS A 314 21.69 -14.68 -8.68
CA LYS A 314 23.01 -14.39 -8.08
C LYS A 314 23.68 -13.16 -8.70
N ASN A 315 23.47 -12.96 -9.99
CA ASN A 315 24.05 -11.89 -10.78
C ASN A 315 22.90 -11.14 -11.45
N LYS A 316 22.72 -9.87 -11.10
CA LYS A 316 21.76 -8.95 -11.72
C LYS A 316 22.49 -7.65 -12.03
#